data_AF-A0A3S4GHS5-F1
#
_entry.id   AF-A0A3S4GHS5-F1
#
_cell.length_a   1.000
_cell.length_b   1.000
_cell.length_c   1.000
_cell.angle_alpha   90.00
_cell.angle_beta   90.00
_cell.angle_gamma   90.00
#
_symmetry.space_group_name_H-M   'P 1'
#
loop_
_entity.id
_entity.type
_entity.pdbx_description
1 polymer ?
#
loop_
_entity_poly.entity_id
_entity_poly.type
_entity_poly.pdbx_seq_one_letter_code
_entity_poly.pdbx_strand_id
1 'polypeptide(L)'
;MWELASYVVTVIGLPMAIMFYILDRLKQRAQEEEETYLHLSDEYVGFMKLALEHADLRLLDPKATVGLDEEQRTRKSVLFGILISLFERAYILTYTQQMRGADLRRWRSWEDWMREWCRREDFRSAMAVHLAGEDPEFTLYLEALAKDEEEAVRTQASKV
;
A
#
# COMPACT_ATOMS: atom_id res chain seq x y z
N MET A 1 23.67 -21.26 -51.40
CA MET A 1 23.45 -21.86 -50.05
C MET A 1 23.56 -20.82 -48.93
N TRP A 2 24.57 -19.94 -48.94
CA TRP A 2 24.75 -18.90 -47.90
C TRP A 2 23.64 -17.82 -47.85
N GLU A 3 23.09 -17.40 -48.99
CA GLU A 3 22.00 -16.41 -49.04
C GLU A 3 20.70 -16.92 -48.43
N LEU A 4 20.39 -18.21 -48.61
CA LEU A 4 19.22 -18.87 -48.01
C LEU A 4 19.31 -18.92 -46.48
N ALA A 5 20.50 -19.15 -45.93
CA ALA A 5 20.73 -19.15 -44.48
C ALA A 5 20.53 -17.75 -43.88
N SER A 6 20.99 -16.69 -44.57
CA SER A 6 20.76 -15.30 -44.16
C SER A 6 19.27 -14.93 -44.18
N TYR A 7 18.53 -15.39 -45.19
CA TYR A 7 17.09 -15.19 -45.29
C TYR A 7 16.32 -15.89 -44.16
N VAL A 8 16.72 -17.12 -43.81
CA VAL A 8 16.13 -17.84 -42.66
C VAL A 8 16.38 -17.12 -41.33
N VAL A 9 17.59 -16.62 -41.09
CA VAL A 9 17.91 -15.87 -39.85
C VAL A 9 17.13 -14.56 -39.76
N THR A 10 16.94 -13.86 -40.86
CA THR A 10 16.23 -12.58 -40.86
C THR A 10 14.70 -12.75 -40.81
N VAL A 11 14.15 -13.74 -41.49
CA VAL A 11 12.70 -13.97 -41.54
C VAL A 11 12.20 -14.79 -40.34
N ILE A 12 13.02 -15.67 -39.76
CA ILE A 12 12.63 -16.49 -38.60
C ILE A 12 13.32 -16.01 -37.32
N GLY A 13 14.62 -15.75 -37.38
CA GLY A 13 15.42 -15.40 -36.19
C GLY A 13 15.02 -14.05 -35.60
N LEU A 14 14.81 -13.01 -36.40
CA LEU A 14 14.43 -11.69 -35.89
C LEU A 14 13.01 -11.69 -35.27
N PRO A 15 11.96 -12.22 -35.93
CA PRO A 15 10.64 -12.32 -35.28
C PRO A 15 10.65 -13.18 -34.02
N MET A 16 11.42 -14.27 -34.01
CA MET A 16 11.58 -15.12 -32.83
C MET A 16 12.26 -14.35 -31.68
N ALA A 17 13.32 -13.59 -31.96
CA ALA A 17 13.99 -12.77 -30.96
C ALA A 17 13.06 -11.69 -30.39
N ILE A 18 12.27 -11.02 -31.25
CA ILE A 18 11.25 -10.05 -30.82
C ILE A 18 10.20 -10.73 -29.93
N MET A 19 9.72 -11.92 -30.32
CA MET A 19 8.75 -12.68 -29.52
C MET A 19 9.30 -13.01 -28.13
N PHE A 20 10.51 -13.57 -28.05
CA PHE A 20 11.15 -13.87 -26.77
C PHE A 20 11.35 -12.61 -25.93
N TYR A 21 11.78 -11.51 -26.54
CA TYR A 21 11.94 -10.23 -25.85
C TYR A 21 10.63 -9.72 -25.24
N ILE A 22 9.51 -9.80 -25.97
CA ILE A 22 8.20 -9.39 -25.45
C ILE A 22 7.77 -10.28 -24.29
N LEU A 23 7.91 -11.60 -24.42
CA LEU A 23 7.54 -12.56 -23.37
C LEU A 23 8.39 -12.35 -22.10
N ASP A 24 9.69 -12.16 -22.27
CA ASP A 24 10.61 -11.93 -21.16
C ASP A 24 10.30 -10.60 -20.47
N ARG A 25 10.02 -9.54 -21.23
CA ARG A 25 9.66 -8.23 -20.67
C ARG A 25 8.33 -8.25 -19.92
N LEU A 26 7.34 -9.02 -20.38
CA LEU A 26 6.08 -9.21 -19.64
C LEU A 26 6.32 -9.96 -18.32
N LYS A 27 7.19 -10.97 -18.33
CA LYS A 27 7.57 -11.70 -17.12
C LYS A 27 8.33 -10.82 -16.12
N GLN A 28 9.30 -10.05 -16.60
CA GLN A 28 10.10 -9.13 -15.77
C GLN A 28 9.22 -8.11 -15.06
N ARG A 29 8.28 -7.48 -15.77
CA ARG A 29 7.34 -6.53 -15.14
C ARG A 29 6.53 -7.15 -14.00
N ALA A 30 6.00 -8.35 -14.21
CA ALA A 30 5.25 -9.04 -13.18
C ALA A 30 6.11 -9.38 -11.95
N GLN A 31 7.41 -9.68 -12.15
CA GLN A 31 8.36 -9.90 -11.06
C GLN A 31 8.71 -8.60 -10.34
N GLU A 32 8.97 -7.51 -11.04
CA GLU A 32 9.26 -6.19 -10.46
C GLU A 32 8.09 -5.70 -9.57
N GLU A 33 6.85 -5.88 -10.03
CA GLU A 33 5.64 -5.56 -9.27
C GLU A 33 5.49 -6.43 -8.01
N GLU A 34 5.84 -7.72 -8.11
CA GLU A 34 5.84 -8.64 -6.96
C GLU A 34 6.92 -8.28 -5.95
N GLU A 35 8.14 -8.00 -6.40
CA GLU A 35 9.25 -7.56 -5.55
C GLU A 35 8.93 -6.25 -4.82
N THR A 36 8.34 -5.28 -5.51
CA THR A 36 7.87 -4.02 -4.92
C THR A 36 6.84 -4.27 -3.83
N TYR A 37 5.85 -5.13 -4.11
CA TYR A 37 4.84 -5.49 -3.11
C TYR A 37 5.45 -6.18 -1.89
N LEU A 38 6.33 -7.16 -2.08
CA LEU A 38 6.98 -7.88 -0.99
C LEU A 38 7.82 -6.94 -0.14
N HIS A 39 8.58 -6.04 -0.77
CA HIS A 39 9.39 -5.05 -0.07
C HIS A 39 8.53 -4.13 0.80
N LEU A 40 7.44 -3.58 0.27
CA LEU A 40 6.52 -2.73 1.04
C LEU A 40 5.81 -3.52 2.16
N SER A 41 5.46 -4.79 1.91
CA SER A 41 4.90 -5.66 2.94
C SER A 41 5.91 -5.91 4.08
N ASP A 42 7.18 -6.07 3.76
CA ASP A 42 8.25 -6.19 4.77
C ASP A 42 8.43 -4.90 5.57
N GLU A 43 8.32 -3.72 4.92
CA GLU A 43 8.30 -2.42 5.61
C GLU A 43 7.11 -2.31 6.57
N TYR A 44 5.92 -2.78 6.17
CA TYR A 44 4.75 -2.83 7.05
C TYR A 44 4.96 -3.76 8.24
N VAL A 45 5.52 -4.95 8.03
CA VAL A 45 5.91 -5.85 9.12
C VAL A 45 6.94 -5.17 10.05
N GLY A 46 7.88 -4.42 9.49
CA GLY A 46 8.82 -3.59 10.24
C GLY A 46 8.12 -2.57 11.14
N PHE A 47 7.15 -1.83 10.59
CA PHE A 47 6.31 -0.92 11.37
C PHE A 47 5.56 -1.65 12.50
N MET A 48 4.97 -2.81 12.22
CA MET A 48 4.24 -3.57 13.24
C MET A 48 5.14 -4.06 14.37
N LYS A 49 6.39 -4.44 14.07
CA LYS A 49 7.41 -4.75 15.08
C LYS A 49 7.76 -3.52 15.92
N LEU A 50 7.94 -2.36 15.28
CA LEU A 50 8.19 -1.10 15.99
C LEU A 50 7.00 -0.72 16.90
N ALA A 51 5.77 -0.88 16.43
CA ALA A 51 4.57 -0.67 17.24
C ALA A 51 4.50 -1.63 18.44
N LEU A 52 4.98 -2.87 18.28
CA LEU A 52 5.07 -3.86 19.36
C LEU A 52 6.12 -3.47 20.43
N GLU A 53 7.24 -2.88 20.03
CA GLU A 53 8.23 -2.33 20.97
C GLU A 53 7.67 -1.18 21.81
N HIS A 54 6.64 -0.50 21.28
CA HIS A 54 5.86 0.55 21.94
C HIS A 54 4.46 0.07 22.37
N ALA A 55 4.36 -1.17 22.89
CA ALA A 55 3.10 -1.77 23.30
C ALA A 55 2.33 -0.96 24.37
N ASP A 56 3.01 -0.11 25.14
CA ASP A 56 2.39 0.81 26.10
C ASP A 56 1.43 1.81 25.43
N LEU A 57 1.64 2.10 24.15
CA LEU A 57 0.76 2.97 23.35
C LEU A 57 -0.52 2.28 22.87
N ARG A 58 -0.61 0.94 23.00
CA ARG A 58 -1.79 0.13 22.64
C ARG A 58 -2.30 0.38 21.21
N LEU A 59 -1.37 0.54 20.27
CA LEU A 59 -1.68 0.80 18.86
C LEU A 59 -2.38 -0.38 18.16
N LEU A 60 -2.15 -1.60 18.64
CA LEU A 60 -2.74 -2.83 18.10
C LEU A 60 -4.18 -3.07 18.60
N ASP A 61 -4.65 -2.30 19.58
CA ASP A 61 -6.03 -2.42 20.04
C ASP A 61 -6.98 -1.79 19.02
N PRO A 62 -8.22 -2.28 18.85
CA PRO A 62 -9.17 -1.65 17.93
C PRO A 62 -9.64 -0.25 18.36
N LYS A 63 -9.46 0.11 19.63
CA LYS A 63 -9.97 1.35 20.22
C LYS A 63 -8.86 2.37 20.41
N ALA A 64 -9.22 3.64 20.32
CA ALA A 64 -8.32 4.75 20.62
C ALA A 64 -7.75 4.63 22.04
N THR A 65 -6.45 4.90 22.17
CA THR A 65 -5.76 4.80 23.45
C THR A 65 -6.02 6.05 24.29
N VAL A 66 -6.49 5.87 25.52
CA VAL A 66 -6.84 6.96 26.46
C VAL A 66 -5.80 7.04 27.58
N GLY A 67 -5.55 8.23 28.11
CA GLY A 67 -4.72 8.43 29.30
C GLY A 67 -3.21 8.45 29.05
N LEU A 68 -2.78 8.71 27.81
CA LEU A 68 -1.37 8.82 27.47
C LEU A 68 -0.74 10.11 28.05
N ASP A 69 0.48 9.98 28.56
CA ASP A 69 1.33 11.11 28.91
C ASP A 69 1.83 11.85 27.65
N GLU A 70 2.55 12.95 27.83
CA GLU A 70 3.00 13.78 26.72
C GLU A 70 4.08 13.12 25.84
N GLU A 71 4.95 12.32 26.45
CA GLU A 71 5.98 11.57 25.73
C GLU A 71 5.33 10.47 24.87
N GLN A 72 4.36 9.74 25.45
CA GLN A 72 3.57 8.72 24.76
C GLN A 72 2.76 9.30 23.61
N ARG A 73 2.14 10.48 23.79
CA ARG A 73 1.44 11.16 22.68
C ARG A 73 2.37 11.53 21.55
N THR A 74 3.56 12.03 21.88
CA THR A 74 4.58 12.37 20.88
C THR A 74 5.03 11.13 20.10
N ARG A 75 5.39 10.04 20.81
CA ARG A 75 5.76 8.75 20.18
C ARG A 75 4.64 8.20 19.31
N LYS A 76 3.39 8.24 19.79
CA LYS A 76 2.21 7.82 19.02
C LYS A 76 2.04 8.62 17.74
N SER A 77 2.18 9.95 17.82
CA SER A 77 2.07 10.83 16.66
C SER A 77 3.15 10.50 15.62
N VAL A 78 4.40 10.30 16.04
CA VAL A 78 5.50 9.91 15.15
C VAL A 78 5.22 8.56 14.47
N LEU A 79 4.74 7.56 15.23
CA LEU A 79 4.39 6.26 14.67
C LEU A 79 3.27 6.35 13.62
N PHE A 80 2.25 7.17 13.86
CA PHE A 80 1.22 7.42 12.85
C PHE A 80 1.76 8.13 11.61
N GLY A 81 2.69 9.08 11.76
CA GLY A 81 3.37 9.71 10.62
C GLY A 81 4.16 8.68 9.79
N ILE A 82 4.91 7.79 10.43
CA ILE A 82 5.63 6.70 9.76
C ILE A 82 4.67 5.80 8.98
N LEU A 83 3.55 5.43 9.59
CA LEU A 83 2.54 4.57 8.96
C LEU A 83 1.88 5.25 7.76
N ILE A 84 1.53 6.53 7.88
CA ILE A 84 0.90 7.30 6.80
C ILE A 84 1.87 7.42 5.60
N SER A 85 3.14 7.73 5.85
CA SER A 85 4.16 7.79 4.79
C SER A 85 4.38 6.43 4.10
N LEU A 86 4.28 5.32 4.83
CA LEU A 86 4.31 3.98 4.24
C LEU A 86 3.09 3.74 3.34
N PHE A 87 1.90 4.13 3.77
CA PHE A 87 0.70 4.02 2.95
C PHE A 87 0.75 4.91 1.70
N GLU A 88 1.29 6.12 1.80
CA GLU A 88 1.53 7.00 0.65
C GLU A 88 2.43 6.31 -0.37
N ARG A 89 3.58 5.79 0.08
CA ARG A 89 4.52 5.07 -0.78
C ARG A 89 3.87 3.85 -1.42
N ALA A 90 3.08 3.08 -0.66
CA ALA A 90 2.32 1.95 -1.21
C ALA A 90 1.31 2.41 -2.28
N TYR A 91 0.61 3.53 -2.06
CA TYR A 91 -0.29 4.13 -3.03
C TYR A 91 0.46 4.52 -4.30
N ILE A 92 1.52 5.33 -4.21
CA ILE A 92 2.28 5.82 -5.36
C ILE A 92 2.89 4.68 -6.18
N LEU A 93 3.44 3.66 -5.53
CA LEU A 93 4.18 2.60 -6.22
C LEU A 93 3.30 1.49 -6.76
N THR A 94 2.13 1.26 -6.15
CA THR A 94 1.31 0.08 -6.48
C THR A 94 -0.06 0.43 -7.01
N TYR A 95 -0.66 1.57 -6.64
CA TYR A 95 -2.02 1.91 -7.03
C TYR A 95 -2.13 2.33 -8.50
N THR A 96 -3.15 1.80 -9.18
CA THR A 96 -3.56 2.25 -10.50
C THR A 96 -5.08 2.16 -10.62
N GLN A 97 -5.67 3.04 -11.43
CA GLN A 97 -7.12 3.09 -11.64
C GLN A 97 -7.69 1.80 -12.28
N GLN A 98 -6.86 0.99 -12.95
CA GLN A 98 -7.28 -0.17 -13.74
C GLN A 98 -6.55 -1.46 -13.36
N MET A 99 -6.60 -1.82 -12.08
CA MET A 99 -6.03 -3.08 -11.60
C MET A 99 -6.87 -4.31 -11.95
N ARG A 100 -6.19 -5.43 -12.23
CA ARG A 100 -6.81 -6.73 -12.47
C ARG A 100 -5.99 -7.86 -11.84
N GLY A 101 -6.61 -9.01 -11.64
CA GLY A 101 -5.89 -10.23 -11.27
C GLY A 101 -5.09 -10.09 -9.97
N ALA A 102 -3.77 -10.30 -10.04
CA ALA A 102 -2.89 -10.28 -8.89
C ALA A 102 -2.73 -8.88 -8.27
N ASP A 103 -2.59 -7.84 -9.08
CA ASP A 103 -2.35 -6.47 -8.60
C ASP A 103 -3.53 -5.96 -7.79
N LEU A 104 -4.75 -6.23 -8.26
CA LEU A 104 -5.97 -5.89 -7.52
C LEU A 104 -6.04 -6.62 -6.17
N ARG A 105 -5.59 -7.88 -6.10
CA ARG A 105 -5.56 -8.63 -4.84
C ARG A 105 -4.55 -8.04 -3.87
N ARG A 106 -3.34 -7.71 -4.34
CA ARG A 106 -2.29 -7.05 -3.53
C ARG A 106 -2.77 -5.70 -3.01
N TRP A 107 -3.40 -4.90 -3.87
CA TRP A 107 -3.95 -3.60 -3.47
C TRP A 107 -5.05 -3.72 -2.43
N ARG A 108 -5.94 -4.70 -2.57
CA ARG A 108 -6.99 -4.95 -1.56
C ARG A 108 -6.40 -5.21 -0.18
N SER A 109 -5.28 -5.91 -0.08
CA SER A 109 -4.60 -6.09 1.21
C SER A 109 -4.12 -4.76 1.81
N TRP A 110 -3.57 -3.86 0.98
CA TRP A 110 -3.22 -2.51 1.42
C TRP A 110 -4.43 -1.69 1.86
N GLU A 111 -5.51 -1.71 1.07
CA GLU A 111 -6.75 -1.03 1.41
C GLU A 111 -7.36 -1.57 2.71
N ASP A 112 -7.35 -2.88 2.92
CA ASP A 112 -7.82 -3.52 4.15
C ASP A 112 -7.02 -3.05 5.37
N TRP A 113 -5.70 -2.94 5.26
CA TRP A 113 -4.86 -2.38 6.34
C TRP A 113 -5.18 -0.91 6.59
N MET A 114 -5.27 -0.08 5.54
CA MET A 114 -5.64 1.33 5.68
C MET A 114 -7.00 1.50 6.37
N ARG A 115 -8.00 0.70 5.96
CA ARG A 115 -9.34 0.68 6.57
C ARG A 115 -9.29 0.30 8.03
N GLU A 116 -8.50 -0.70 8.41
CA GLU A 116 -8.34 -1.11 9.81
C GLU A 116 -7.82 0.03 10.68
N TRP A 117 -6.81 0.77 10.22
CA TRP A 117 -6.31 1.95 10.93
C TRP A 117 -7.31 3.11 10.92
N CYS A 118 -8.01 3.33 9.81
CA CYS A 118 -9.06 4.35 9.68
C CYS A 118 -10.25 4.16 10.64
N ARG A 119 -10.50 2.94 11.14
CA ARG A 119 -11.53 2.70 12.17
C ARG A 119 -11.18 3.37 13.50
N ARG A 120 -9.91 3.59 13.79
CA ARG A 120 -9.45 4.23 15.03
C ARG A 120 -9.64 5.76 14.97
N GLU A 121 -10.33 6.31 15.97
CA GLU A 121 -10.55 7.75 16.08
C GLU A 121 -9.25 8.54 16.23
N ASP A 122 -8.27 8.01 16.96
CA ASP A 122 -6.99 8.68 17.16
C ASP A 122 -6.08 8.66 15.93
N PHE A 123 -6.22 7.66 15.06
CA PHE A 123 -5.59 7.66 13.74
C PHE A 123 -6.23 8.71 12.82
N ARG A 124 -7.58 8.75 12.73
CA ARG A 124 -8.28 9.78 11.95
C ARG A 124 -7.95 11.21 12.40
N SER A 125 -7.82 11.42 13.71
CA SER A 125 -7.40 12.72 14.26
C SER A 125 -5.97 13.08 13.86
N ALA A 126 -5.07 12.08 13.79
CA ALA A 126 -3.69 12.27 13.39
C ALA A 126 -3.53 12.53 11.89
N MET A 127 -4.40 11.95 11.05
CA MET A 127 -4.42 12.17 9.59
C MET A 127 -4.49 13.67 9.25
N ALA A 128 -5.30 14.46 9.97
CA ALA A 128 -5.42 15.89 9.73
C ALA A 128 -4.10 16.67 9.88
N VAL A 129 -3.16 16.16 10.67
CA VAL A 129 -1.84 16.76 10.87
C VAL A 129 -0.82 16.18 9.89
N HIS A 130 -0.84 14.86 9.71
CA HIS A 130 0.21 14.14 8.97
C HIS A 130 -0.01 14.09 7.46
N LEU A 131 -1.24 14.26 6.97
CA LEU A 131 -1.50 14.35 5.52
C LEU A 131 -1.09 15.70 4.92
N ALA A 132 -0.79 16.69 5.75
CA ALA A 132 -0.36 18.00 5.29
C ALA A 132 1.04 17.92 4.63
N GLY A 133 1.06 17.86 3.29
CA GLY A 133 2.30 17.81 2.50
C GLY A 133 2.53 16.48 1.79
N GLU A 134 1.68 15.48 2.03
CA GLU A 134 1.65 14.21 1.31
C GLU A 134 0.99 14.40 -0.08
N ASP A 135 1.07 13.37 -0.91
CA ASP A 135 0.47 13.35 -2.24
C ASP A 135 -1.05 13.68 -2.19
N PRO A 136 -1.53 14.61 -3.03
CA PRO A 136 -2.94 15.02 -3.01
C PRO A 136 -3.92 13.89 -3.38
N GLU A 137 -3.56 12.98 -4.28
CA GLU A 137 -4.44 11.87 -4.68
C GLU A 137 -4.53 10.84 -3.55
N PHE A 138 -3.40 10.51 -2.92
CA PHE A 138 -3.35 9.68 -1.72
C PHE A 138 -4.15 10.28 -0.56
N THR A 139 -4.00 11.59 -0.30
CA THR A 139 -4.72 12.31 0.75
C THR A 139 -6.24 12.14 0.58
N LEU A 140 -6.75 12.44 -0.62
CA LEU A 140 -8.16 12.29 -0.94
C LEU A 140 -8.63 10.83 -0.82
N TYR A 141 -7.79 9.89 -1.24
CA TYR A 141 -8.08 8.47 -1.16
C TYR A 141 -8.23 7.99 0.30
N LEU A 142 -7.27 8.32 1.16
CA LEU A 142 -7.28 7.91 2.55
C LEU A 142 -8.40 8.61 3.35
N GLU A 143 -8.66 9.90 3.08
CA GLU A 143 -9.79 10.63 3.67
C GLU A 143 -11.14 10.00 3.31
N ALA A 144 -11.31 9.58 2.04
CA ALA A 144 -12.52 8.87 1.62
C ALA A 144 -12.69 7.54 2.35
N LEU A 145 -11.62 6.74 2.49
CA LEU A 145 -11.64 5.50 3.27
C LEU A 145 -12.02 5.76 4.74
N ALA A 146 -11.44 6.80 5.35
CA ALA A 146 -11.73 7.16 6.74
C ALA A 146 -13.21 7.54 6.95
N LYS A 147 -13.77 8.28 6.00
CA LYS A 147 -15.19 8.66 6.02
C LYS A 147 -16.11 7.44 5.86
N ASP A 148 -15.80 6.53 4.93
CA ASP A 148 -16.57 5.30 4.73
C ASP A 148 -16.63 4.45 6.01
N GLU A 149 -15.49 4.28 6.70
CA GLU A 149 -15.43 3.52 7.95
C GLU A 149 -16.17 4.24 9.10
N GLU A 150 -16.10 5.57 9.18
CA GLU A 150 -16.86 6.34 10.17
C GLU A 150 -18.38 6.18 9.97
N GLU A 151 -18.86 6.27 8.73
CA GLU A 151 -20.26 6.07 8.38
C GLU A 151 -20.72 4.63 8.66
N ALA A 152 -19.87 3.63 8.41
CA ALA A 152 -20.14 2.24 8.72
C ALA A 152 -20.31 2.01 10.24
N VAL A 153 -19.41 2.55 11.06
CA VAL A 153 -19.50 2.45 12.53
C VAL A 153 -20.77 3.13 13.04
N ARG A 154 -21.09 4.33 12.52
CA ARG A 154 -22.32 5.06 12.91
C ARG A 154 -23.59 4.29 12.55
N THR A 155 -23.62 3.68 11.37
CA THR A 155 -24.75 2.86 10.91
C THR A 155 -24.93 1.61 11.76
N GLN A 156 -23.82 0.99 12.17
CA GLN A 156 -23.85 -0.17 13.06
C GLN A 156 -24.34 0.20 14.46
N ALA A 157 -23.93 1.36 14.99
CA ALA A 157 -24.39 1.86 16.30
C ALA A 157 -25.88 2.22 16.32
N SER A 158 -26.46 2.68 15.20
CA SER A 158 -27.89 3.00 15.11
C SER A 158 -28.82 1.77 15.01
N LYS A 159 -28.27 0.58 14.77
CA LYS A 159 -29.03 -0.69 14.67
C LYS A 159 -29.06 -1.48 15.99
N VAL A 160 -28.38 -1.00 17.02
CA VAL A 160 -28.32 -1.57 18.38
C VAL A 160 -29.18 -0.72 19.31
#